data_AF-A0A1I3Q524-F1
#
_entry.id   AF-A0A1I3Q524-F1
#
_cell.length_a   1.000
_cell.length_b   1.000
_cell.length_c   1.000
_cell.angle_alpha   90.00
_cell.angle_beta   90.00
_cell.angle_gamma   90.00
#
_symmetry.space_group_name_H-M   'P 1'
#
loop_
_entity.id
_entity.type
_entity.pdbx_description
1 polymer ?
#
loop_
_entity_poly.entity_id
_entity_poly.type
_entity_poly.pdbx_seq_one_letter_code
_entity_poly.pdbx_strand_id
1 'polypeptide(L)'
;MKQLVATRMDRCIGCHSCSLACARVVHKCLSWENAGIRILSSGGLSTGFLAKVCLACNPAPCAVACPTGSLKQRKGGGVTQQKKLCIQCGKCVAACPVDAIAQDREGRPYVCIHCGNCVEFCPHDCLEMQEVES
;
A
#
# COMPACT_ATOMS: atom_id res chain seq x y z
N MET A 1 -16.34 -0.68 -7.24
CA MET A 1 -15.49 0.01 -6.21
C MET A 1 -14.14 0.34 -6.84
N LYS A 2 -13.46 1.43 -6.45
CA LYS A 2 -12.14 1.76 -7.04
C LYS A 2 -10.99 1.06 -6.31
N GLN A 3 -10.01 0.59 -7.09
CA GLN A 3 -8.74 0.01 -6.63
C GLN A 3 -7.56 0.77 -7.26
N LEU A 4 -6.41 0.73 -6.59
CA LEU A 4 -5.19 1.37 -7.06
C LEU A 4 -4.42 0.34 -7.89
N VAL A 5 -4.04 0.69 -9.10
CA VAL A 5 -3.18 -0.14 -9.96
C VAL A 5 -1.99 0.65 -10.48
N ALA A 6 -0.89 -0.03 -10.75
CA ALA A 6 0.37 0.54 -11.21
C ALA A 6 0.68 0.03 -12.61
N THR A 7 0.02 0.60 -13.62
CA THR A 7 0.03 0.10 -15.00
C THR A 7 1.15 0.67 -15.86
N ARG A 8 1.66 1.86 -15.53
CA ARG A 8 2.65 2.60 -16.33
C ARG A 8 3.98 2.77 -15.61
N MET A 9 4.49 1.66 -15.07
CA MET A 9 5.74 1.64 -14.29
C MET A 9 7.00 1.81 -15.13
N ASP A 10 6.90 1.61 -16.44
CA ASP A 10 7.92 1.97 -17.45
C ASP A 10 8.30 3.46 -17.40
N ARG A 11 7.37 4.32 -16.96
CA ARG A 11 7.59 5.77 -16.81
C ARG A 11 8.15 6.16 -15.45
N CYS A 12 8.22 5.23 -14.51
CA CYS A 12 8.61 5.55 -13.15
C CYS A 12 10.12 5.81 -13.09
N ILE A 13 10.49 6.98 -12.54
CA ILE A 13 11.90 7.37 -12.35
C ILE A 13 12.37 7.20 -10.90
N GLY A 14 11.55 6.60 -10.03
CA GLY A 14 11.90 6.43 -8.61
C GLY A 14 11.92 7.71 -7.80
N CYS A 15 11.10 8.73 -8.13
CA CYS A 15 11.06 9.99 -7.38
C CYS A 15 10.44 9.88 -5.97
N HIS A 16 9.81 8.74 -5.64
CA HIS A 16 9.12 8.48 -4.37
C HIS A 16 8.01 9.47 -3.97
N SER A 17 7.56 10.36 -4.87
CA SER A 17 6.47 11.32 -4.60
C SER A 17 5.19 10.64 -4.12
N CYS A 18 4.79 9.54 -4.76
CA CYS A 18 3.63 8.74 -4.37
C CYS A 18 3.74 8.14 -2.96
N SER A 19 4.91 7.62 -2.59
CA SER A 19 5.20 7.07 -1.26
C SER A 19 5.20 8.17 -0.20
N LEU A 20 5.86 9.30 -0.48
CA LEU A 20 5.95 10.43 0.44
C LEU A 20 4.57 11.08 0.68
N ALA A 21 3.78 11.27 -0.38
CA ALA A 21 2.41 11.75 -0.28
C ALA A 21 1.55 10.82 0.58
N CYS A 22 1.65 9.51 0.37
CA CYS A 22 0.93 8.52 1.16
C CYS A 22 1.34 8.58 2.65
N ALA A 23 2.65 8.56 2.94
CA ALA A 23 3.16 8.66 4.30
C ALA A 23 2.64 9.92 5.01
N ARG A 24 2.72 11.08 4.34
CA ARG A 24 2.40 12.38 4.94
C ARG A 24 0.90 12.63 5.05
N VAL A 25 0.15 12.40 3.99
CA VAL A 25 -1.28 12.76 3.92
C VAL A 25 -2.15 11.69 4.57
N VAL A 26 -1.84 10.40 4.35
CA VAL A 26 -2.67 9.28 4.80
C VAL A 26 -2.18 8.77 6.16
N HIS A 27 -0.89 8.47 6.28
CA HIS A 27 -0.38 7.85 7.49
C HIS A 27 0.09 8.83 8.58
N LYS A 28 0.18 10.13 8.23
CA LYS A 28 0.62 11.23 9.11
C LYS A 28 2.04 11.02 9.65
N CYS A 29 2.94 10.58 8.79
CA CYS A 29 4.35 10.36 9.09
C CYS A 29 5.24 10.88 7.95
N LEU A 30 6.53 11.11 8.23
CA LEU A 30 7.45 11.72 7.26
C LEU A 30 8.25 10.70 6.45
N SER A 31 8.49 9.50 6.99
CA SER A 31 9.25 8.46 6.30
C SER A 31 8.45 7.87 5.14
N TRP A 32 9.00 7.90 3.92
CA TRP A 32 8.40 7.27 2.75
C TRP A 32 8.30 5.74 2.87
N GLU A 33 9.05 5.11 3.78
CA GLU A 33 8.95 3.67 4.08
C GLU A 33 7.64 3.33 4.82
N ASN A 34 7.12 4.30 5.57
CA ASN A 34 5.89 4.24 6.36
C ASN A 34 4.66 4.63 5.52
N ALA A 35 4.59 4.09 4.30
CA ALA A 35 3.53 4.33 3.33
C ALA A 35 2.75 3.05 3.00
N GLY A 36 1.57 3.18 2.41
CA GLY A 36 0.83 2.06 1.83
C GLY A 36 1.35 1.60 0.45
N ILE A 37 2.26 2.34 -0.16
CA ILE A 37 2.85 2.09 -1.48
C ILE A 37 4.37 2.25 -1.40
N ARG A 38 5.12 1.32 -2.01
CA ARG A 38 6.59 1.34 -2.05
C ARG A 38 7.10 1.23 -3.46
N ILE A 39 8.06 2.09 -3.81
CA ILE A 39 8.78 2.00 -5.07
C ILE A 39 10.10 1.28 -4.81
N LEU A 40 10.41 0.28 -5.64
CA LEU A 40 11.59 -0.56 -5.53
C LEU A 40 12.32 -0.56 -6.88
N SER A 41 13.64 -0.63 -6.88
CA SER A 41 14.39 -0.92 -8.11
C SER A 41 14.16 -2.39 -8.50
N SER A 42 13.96 -2.64 -9.81
CA SER A 42 13.79 -3.99 -10.34
C SER A 42 15.09 -4.81 -10.40
N GLY A 43 16.25 -4.23 -10.05
CA GLY A 43 17.57 -4.85 -10.24
C GLY A 43 18.66 -3.90 -10.74
N GLY A 44 19.06 -2.93 -9.92
CA GLY A 44 20.01 -1.88 -10.31
C GLY A 44 19.34 -0.68 -10.97
N LEU A 45 20.11 0.31 -11.44
CA LEU A 45 19.53 1.53 -12.02
C LEU A 45 18.98 1.33 -13.44
N SER A 46 19.50 0.35 -14.18
CA SER A 46 19.17 0.12 -15.60
C SER A 46 17.88 -0.67 -15.83
N THR A 47 17.33 -1.33 -14.82
CA THR A 47 16.18 -2.23 -14.95
C THR A 47 14.83 -1.57 -14.62
N GLY A 48 14.82 -0.26 -14.36
CA GLY A 48 13.62 0.49 -13.99
C GLY A 48 13.13 0.22 -12.56
N PHE A 49 11.86 0.60 -12.31
CA PHE A 49 11.25 0.59 -10.99
C PHE A 49 9.91 -0.16 -10.97
N LEU A 50 9.61 -0.74 -9.81
CA LEU A 50 8.40 -1.48 -9.50
C LEU A 50 7.62 -0.74 -8.41
N ALA A 51 6.30 -0.75 -8.48
CA ALA A 51 5.45 -0.30 -7.38
C ALA A 51 4.88 -1.50 -6.66
N LYS A 52 5.33 -1.74 -5.43
CA LYS A 52 4.74 -2.71 -4.52
C LYS A 52 3.50 -2.09 -3.87
N VAL A 53 2.33 -2.54 -4.32
CA VAL A 53 1.00 -2.07 -3.90
C VAL A 53 0.15 -3.22 -3.36
N CYS A 54 -0.88 -2.89 -2.58
CA CYS A 54 -1.90 -3.87 -2.19
C CYS A 54 -2.67 -4.35 -3.42
N LEU A 55 -2.79 -5.66 -3.62
CA LEU A 55 -3.55 -6.28 -4.72
C LEU A 55 -5.04 -6.45 -4.42
N ALA A 56 -5.56 -5.80 -3.38
CA ALA A 56 -6.97 -5.82 -3.03
C ALA A 56 -7.59 -7.24 -2.89
N CYS A 57 -6.86 -8.20 -2.31
CA CYS A 57 -7.30 -9.59 -2.16
C CYS A 57 -8.72 -9.72 -1.58
N ASN A 58 -9.49 -10.68 -2.09
CA ASN A 58 -10.82 -11.04 -1.59
C ASN A 58 -11.00 -12.57 -1.63
N PRO A 59 -10.96 -13.28 -0.49
CA PRO A 59 -10.78 -12.77 0.87
C PRO A 59 -9.36 -12.24 1.14
N ALA A 60 -9.20 -11.21 2.00
CA ALA A 60 -7.90 -10.67 2.36
C ALA A 60 -7.27 -11.46 3.52
N PRO A 61 -6.13 -12.15 3.29
CA PRO A 61 -5.47 -12.95 4.32
C PRO A 61 -5.00 -12.09 5.50
N CYS A 62 -4.58 -10.85 5.24
CA CYS A 62 -4.14 -9.91 6.28
C CYS A 62 -5.27 -9.46 7.22
N ALA A 63 -6.52 -9.41 6.75
CA ALA A 63 -7.68 -9.14 7.60
C ALA A 63 -8.02 -10.36 8.47
N VAL A 64 -8.02 -11.56 7.88
CA VAL A 64 -8.29 -12.82 8.59
C VAL A 64 -7.23 -13.08 9.68
N ALA A 65 -5.96 -12.77 9.40
CA ALA A 65 -4.87 -12.96 10.35
C ALA A 65 -4.87 -11.95 11.52
N CYS A 66 -5.68 -10.88 11.46
CA CYS A 66 -5.68 -9.82 12.47
C CYS A 66 -6.55 -10.21 13.68
N PRO A 67 -5.96 -10.50 14.86
CA PRO A 67 -6.72 -11.00 16.02
C PRO A 67 -7.63 -9.93 16.65
N THR A 68 -7.30 -8.65 16.48
CA THR A 68 -8.04 -7.53 17.08
C THR A 68 -9.07 -6.91 16.13
N GLY A 69 -9.14 -7.38 14.87
CA GLY A 69 -9.99 -6.75 13.86
C GLY A 69 -9.57 -5.34 13.46
N SER A 70 -8.30 -4.97 13.70
CA SER A 70 -7.73 -3.69 13.23
C SER A 70 -7.74 -3.56 11.71
N LEU A 71 -7.54 -4.68 10.99
CA LEU A 71 -7.74 -4.74 9.54
C LEU A 71 -9.09 -5.38 9.23
N LYS A 72 -9.90 -4.70 8.40
CA LYS A 72 -11.20 -5.21 7.96
C LYS A 72 -11.27 -5.22 6.44
N GLN A 73 -11.79 -6.31 5.88
CA GLN A 73 -12.08 -6.44 4.44
C GLN A 73 -12.94 -5.25 3.99
N ARG A 74 -12.54 -4.58 2.91
CA ARG A 74 -13.36 -3.57 2.24
C ARG A 74 -14.25 -4.24 1.19
N LYS A 75 -15.43 -3.67 0.95
CA LYS A 75 -16.26 -4.02 -0.21
C LYS A 75 -15.48 -3.74 -1.51
N GLY A 76 -15.40 -4.73 -2.40
CA GLY A 76 -14.62 -4.62 -3.64
C GLY A 76 -13.11 -4.83 -3.46
N GLY A 77 -12.69 -5.56 -2.44
CA GLY A 77 -11.30 -6.00 -2.26
C GLY A 77 -10.43 -5.07 -1.42
N GLY A 78 -9.39 -5.66 -0.82
CA GLY A 78 -8.44 -4.97 0.05
C GLY A 78 -8.97 -4.74 1.46
N VAL A 79 -8.34 -3.82 2.19
CA VAL A 79 -8.60 -3.63 3.62
C VAL A 79 -8.71 -2.16 4.02
N THR A 80 -9.41 -1.93 5.13
CA THR A 80 -9.39 -0.68 5.90
C THR A 80 -8.66 -0.93 7.21
N GLN A 81 -8.02 0.12 7.76
CA GLN A 81 -7.21 0.00 8.98
C GLN A 81 -7.75 0.89 10.10
N GLN A 82 -8.05 0.29 11.25
CA GLN A 82 -8.39 0.96 12.49
C GLN A 82 -7.17 0.96 13.42
N LYS A 83 -6.36 2.02 13.35
CA LYS A 83 -5.07 2.12 14.07
C LYS A 83 -5.21 1.92 15.58
N LYS A 84 -6.32 2.38 16.18
CA LYS A 84 -6.59 2.27 17.63
C LYS A 84 -6.71 0.83 18.15
N LEU A 85 -7.06 -0.13 17.29
CA LEU A 85 -7.20 -1.54 17.66
C LEU A 85 -5.91 -2.34 17.42
N CYS A 86 -4.88 -1.72 16.83
CA CYS A 86 -3.66 -2.43 16.49
C CYS A 86 -2.79 -2.66 17.73
N ILE A 87 -2.43 -3.91 17.99
CA ILE A 87 -1.50 -4.32 19.06
C ILE A 87 -0.08 -4.61 18.54
N GLN A 88 0.24 -4.15 17.32
CA GLN A 88 1.59 -4.23 16.73
C GLN A 88 2.17 -5.67 16.62
N CYS A 89 1.31 -6.69 16.56
CA CYS A 89 1.73 -8.10 16.55
C CYS A 89 2.36 -8.61 15.25
N GLY A 90 2.41 -7.80 14.17
CA GLY A 90 3.03 -8.17 12.89
C GLY A 90 2.34 -9.26 12.06
N LYS A 91 1.30 -9.94 12.56
CA LYS A 91 0.62 -11.04 11.84
C LYS A 91 0.11 -10.66 10.45
N CYS A 92 -0.36 -9.42 10.28
CA CYS A 92 -0.82 -8.94 8.98
C CYS A 92 0.30 -8.83 7.93
N VAL A 93 1.53 -8.49 8.35
CA VAL A 93 2.71 -8.41 7.48
C VAL A 93 3.04 -9.81 6.97
N ALA A 94 3.18 -10.77 7.88
CA ALA A 94 3.48 -12.17 7.54
C ALA A 94 2.39 -12.83 6.67
N ALA A 95 1.14 -12.40 6.80
CA ALA A 95 0.02 -12.94 6.02
C ALA A 95 -0.11 -12.33 4.62
N CYS A 96 0.64 -11.28 4.27
CA CYS A 96 0.52 -10.63 2.97
C CYS A 96 1.33 -11.38 1.91
N PRO A 97 0.70 -12.00 0.88
CA PRO A 97 1.41 -12.82 -0.10
C PRO A 97 2.33 -12.04 -1.04
N VAL A 98 2.23 -10.71 -1.05
CA VAL A 98 2.98 -9.81 -1.93
C VAL A 98 3.81 -8.78 -1.16
N ASP A 99 3.93 -8.95 0.16
CA ASP A 99 4.67 -8.05 1.05
C ASP A 99 4.28 -6.57 0.95
N ALA A 100 3.03 -6.27 0.61
CA ALA A 100 2.55 -4.91 0.43
C ALA A 100 2.38 -4.14 1.76
N ILE A 101 2.37 -4.85 2.89
CA ILE A 101 2.29 -4.26 4.22
C ILE A 101 3.70 -4.21 4.79
N ALA A 102 4.17 -3.02 5.20
CA ALA A 102 5.37 -2.95 6.02
C ALA A 102 5.07 -2.43 7.41
N GLN A 103 6.11 -2.45 8.24
CA GLN A 103 6.04 -2.19 9.65
C GLN A 103 7.21 -1.28 10.03
N ASP A 104 6.96 -0.26 10.84
CA ASP A 104 8.04 0.58 11.36
C ASP A 104 8.76 -0.07 12.56
N ARG A 105 9.75 0.66 13.11
CA ARG A 105 10.52 0.24 14.28
C ARG A 105 9.68 0.03 15.55
N GLU A 106 8.53 0.68 15.65
CA GLU A 106 7.60 0.53 16.78
C GLU A 106 6.57 -0.59 16.54
N GLY A 107 6.65 -1.27 15.39
CA GLY A 107 5.75 -2.36 15.06
C GLY A 107 4.42 -1.95 14.46
N ARG A 108 4.24 -0.67 14.07
CA ARG A 108 3.01 -0.18 13.44
C ARG A 108 2.96 -0.60 11.97
N PRO A 109 1.90 -1.29 11.52
CA PRO A 109 1.78 -1.69 10.12
C PRO A 109 1.22 -0.57 9.24
N TYR A 110 1.70 -0.49 8.01
CA TYR A 110 1.31 0.46 6.96
C TYR A 110 0.84 -0.29 5.73
N VAL A 111 -0.43 -0.10 5.36
CA VAL A 111 -1.11 -0.79 4.25
C VAL A 111 -1.83 0.22 3.36
N CYS A 112 -1.86 -0.03 2.05
CA CYS A 112 -2.69 0.74 1.12
C CYS A 112 -4.19 0.51 1.41
N ILE A 113 -4.94 1.60 1.53
CA ILE A 113 -6.39 1.61 1.72
C ILE A 113 -7.15 2.00 0.44
N HIS A 114 -6.49 1.98 -0.72
CA HIS A 114 -7.05 2.36 -2.03
C HIS A 114 -7.71 3.75 -2.07
N CYS A 115 -7.11 4.73 -1.39
CA CYS A 115 -7.61 6.11 -1.34
C CYS A 115 -7.21 6.98 -2.56
N GLY A 116 -6.32 6.49 -3.43
CA GLY A 116 -5.92 7.19 -4.65
C GLY A 116 -5.04 8.43 -4.51
N ASN A 117 -4.72 8.90 -3.28
CA ASN A 117 -3.89 10.10 -3.10
C ASN A 117 -2.55 9.99 -3.85
N CYS A 118 -1.93 8.81 -3.87
CA CYS A 118 -0.68 8.60 -4.60
C CYS A 118 -0.78 8.84 -6.13
N VAL A 119 -1.97 8.73 -6.73
CA VAL A 119 -2.21 9.02 -8.14
C VAL A 119 -2.05 10.50 -8.42
N GLU A 120 -2.66 11.37 -7.60
CA GLU A 120 -2.59 12.83 -7.76
C GLU A 120 -1.17 13.38 -7.62
N PHE A 121 -0.32 12.71 -6.84
CA PHE A 121 1.05 13.12 -6.58
C PHE A 121 2.08 12.44 -7.51
N CYS A 122 1.66 11.62 -8.46
CA CYS A 122 2.57 10.98 -9.41
C CYS A 122 2.77 11.88 -10.64
N PRO A 123 3.93 12.56 -10.80
CA PRO A 123 4.16 13.48 -11.92
C PRO A 123 4.35 12.78 -13.27
N HIS A 124 4.42 11.44 -13.29
CA HIS A 124 4.65 10.63 -14.48
C HIS A 124 3.46 9.74 -14.83
N ASP A 125 2.33 9.92 -14.12
CA ASP A 125 1.10 9.17 -14.30
C ASP A 125 1.29 7.63 -14.24
N CYS A 126 2.20 7.13 -13.39
CA CYS A 126 2.48 5.69 -13.30
C CYS A 126 1.34 4.89 -12.64
N LEU A 127 0.43 5.58 -11.94
CA LEU A 127 -0.58 5.00 -11.07
C LEU A 127 -1.97 5.44 -11.53
N GLU A 128 -2.98 4.60 -11.33
CA GLU A 128 -4.36 4.93 -11.65
C GLU A 128 -5.37 4.25 -10.71
N MET A 129 -6.57 4.82 -10.63
CA MET A 129 -7.69 4.25 -9.88
C MET A 129 -8.64 3.54 -10.84
N GLN A 130 -8.60 2.21 -10.87
CA GLN A 130 -9.44 1.40 -11.75
C GLN A 130 -10.75 1.02 -11.04
N GLU A 131 -11.85 1.03 -11.79
CA GLU A 131 -13.13 0.52 -11.32
C GLU A 131 -13.14 -1.01 -11.38
N VAL A 132 -13.54 -1.62 -10.28
CA VAL A 132 -13.69 -3.07 -10.17
C VAL A 132 -15.16 -3.37 -9.96
N GLU A 133 -15.71 -4.14 -10.89
CA GLU A 133 -17.01 -4.78 -10.79
C GLU A 133 -16.97 -5.76 -9.61
N SER A 134 -17.92 -5.60 -8.70
CA SER A 134 -17.89 -6.28 -7.39
C SER A 134 -18.57 -7.64 -7.45
#